data_AF-A0A1L3F112-F1
#
_entry.id   AF-A0A1L3F112-F1
#
_cell.length_a   1.000
_cell.length_b   1.000
_cell.length_c   1.000
_cell.angle_alpha   90.00
_cell.angle_beta   90.00
_cell.angle_gamma   90.00
#
_symmetry.space_group_name_H-M   'P 1'
#
loop_
_entity.id
_entity.type
_entity.pdbx_description
1 polymer ?
#
loop_
_entity_poly.entity_id
_entity_poly.type
_entity_poly.pdbx_seq_one_letter_code
_entity_poly.pdbx_strand_id
1 'polypeptide(L)'
;MGVDNTGSQSEAEITPAVVIEEYEGHLMFDRDRMIDLHLQMLAVLGWKPSSGDVIDEIANGGLLTVAQSAAICEVTDQSIYRWLDHAALRGQPLGKKSATWLIGTARLFDYVEAYQGGLPARVKAENLLKKYWPIWAQAGELRRGE
;
A
#
# COMPACT_ATOMS: atom_id res chain seq x y z
N MET A 1 -6.36 80.07 -42.54
CA MET A 1 -5.93 79.28 -43.72
C MET A 1 -5.17 78.09 -43.16
N GLY A 2 -5.57 76.83 -43.24
CA GLY A 2 -6.68 76.11 -43.86
C GLY A 2 -6.20 74.65 -43.93
N VAL A 3 -7.05 73.68 -43.51
CA VAL A 3 -7.15 72.24 -43.91
C VAL A 3 -5.87 71.36 -43.93
N ASP A 4 -5.80 70.05 -43.67
CA ASP A 4 -6.65 68.92 -43.21
C ASP A 4 -5.63 67.77 -42.93
N ASN A 5 -5.70 67.05 -41.81
CA ASN A 5 -6.24 65.70 -41.61
C ASN A 5 -5.37 64.46 -42.00
N THR A 6 -5.26 63.54 -41.01
CA THR A 6 -5.11 62.06 -41.05
C THR A 6 -3.83 61.36 -41.54
N GLY A 7 -3.30 60.47 -40.69
CA GLY A 7 -2.42 59.36 -41.08
C GLY A 7 -1.65 58.72 -39.91
N SER A 8 -2.19 57.65 -39.34
CA SER A 8 -1.71 56.90 -38.15
C SER A 8 -0.45 56.04 -38.33
N GLN A 9 0.10 55.64 -37.16
CA GLN A 9 0.94 54.47 -36.83
C GLN A 9 2.44 54.54 -37.16
N SER A 10 3.40 54.03 -36.39
CA SER A 10 3.66 53.63 -34.97
C SER A 10 4.81 52.61 -35.06
N GLU A 11 5.86 52.69 -34.24
CA GLU A 11 6.78 51.59 -33.79
C GLU A 11 8.04 52.26 -33.20
N ALA A 12 8.10 52.56 -31.90
CA ALA A 12 8.38 51.68 -30.75
C ALA A 12 9.86 51.19 -30.70
N GLU A 13 10.72 52.04 -30.15
CA GLU A 13 12.04 51.69 -29.60
C GLU A 13 11.88 50.81 -28.35
N ILE A 14 12.60 49.68 -28.28
CA ILE A 14 12.73 48.90 -27.05
C ILE A 14 14.21 48.58 -26.83
N THR A 15 14.82 49.28 -25.88
CA THR A 15 16.08 48.89 -25.23
C THR A 15 15.84 47.69 -24.29
N PRO A 16 16.72 46.67 -24.21
CA PRO A 16 16.51 45.57 -23.29
C PRO A 16 16.95 45.97 -21.88
N ALA A 17 16.00 45.98 -20.95
CA ALA A 17 16.28 45.96 -19.53
C ALA A 17 16.74 44.55 -19.14
N VAL A 18 17.90 44.47 -18.47
CA VAL A 18 18.44 43.25 -17.87
C VAL A 18 17.47 42.80 -16.77
N VAL A 19 16.71 41.74 -17.03
CA VAL A 19 15.93 41.03 -16.01
C VAL A 19 16.90 40.12 -15.27
N ILE A 20 17.24 40.51 -14.05
CA ILE A 20 17.89 39.63 -13.08
C ILE A 20 16.79 38.68 -12.60
N GLU A 21 16.74 37.47 -13.15
CA GLU A 21 15.89 36.41 -12.60
C GLU A 21 16.44 36.03 -11.21
N GLU A 22 15.65 36.35 -10.19
CA GLU A 22 15.81 35.84 -8.84
C GLU A 22 15.72 34.31 -8.90
N TYR A 23 16.86 33.64 -8.73
CA TYR A 23 16.89 32.22 -8.44
C TYR A 23 16.32 32.01 -7.02
N GLU A 24 14.99 31.88 -6.92
CA GLU A 24 14.37 31.31 -5.74
C GLU A 24 14.79 29.85 -5.62
N GLY A 25 15.74 29.61 -4.72
CA GLY A 25 16.12 28.28 -4.28
C GLY A 25 14.94 27.59 -3.59
N HIS A 26 14.13 26.88 -4.37
CA HIS A 26 13.20 25.89 -3.84
C HIS A 26 13.98 24.59 -3.65
N LEU A 27 14.53 24.40 -2.44
CA LEU A 27 14.93 23.10 -1.90
C LEU A 27 13.66 22.24 -1.75
N MET A 28 13.07 21.84 -2.86
CA MET A 28 11.96 20.91 -2.88
C MET A 28 12.58 19.52 -2.85
N PHE A 29 12.65 18.92 -1.66
CA PHE A 29 12.74 17.47 -1.54
C PHE A 29 11.53 16.89 -2.28
N ASP A 30 11.71 16.59 -3.56
CA ASP A 30 10.70 16.04 -4.43
C ASP A 30 10.46 14.58 -4.01
N ARG A 31 9.55 14.45 -3.05
CA ARG A 31 9.15 13.18 -2.46
C ARG A 31 8.70 12.20 -3.53
N ASP A 32 7.98 12.69 -4.54
CA ASP A 32 7.43 11.84 -5.59
C ASP A 32 8.56 11.32 -6.48
N ARG A 33 9.52 12.18 -6.85
CA ARG A 33 10.74 11.76 -7.54
C ARG A 33 11.57 10.75 -6.75
N MET A 34 11.66 10.91 -5.43
CA MET A 34 12.38 9.95 -4.56
C MET A 34 11.65 8.61 -4.47
N ILE A 35 10.32 8.62 -4.40
CA ILE A 35 9.50 7.40 -4.43
C ILE A 35 9.68 6.68 -5.77
N ASP A 36 9.62 7.40 -6.89
CA ASP A 36 9.81 6.83 -8.22
C ASP A 36 11.19 6.19 -8.39
N LEU A 37 12.23 6.86 -7.89
CA LEU A 37 13.59 6.32 -7.94
C LEU A 37 13.72 5.01 -7.14
N HIS A 38 13.08 4.94 -5.97
CA HIS A 38 13.05 3.72 -5.17
C HIS A 38 12.26 2.60 -5.83
N LEU A 39 11.10 2.91 -6.42
CA LEU A 39 10.29 1.92 -7.15
C LEU A 39 11.04 1.38 -8.38
N GLN A 40 11.79 2.22 -9.09
CA GLN A 40 12.65 1.80 -10.20
C GLN A 40 13.79 0.89 -9.72
N MET A 41 14.46 1.23 -8.61
CA MET A 41 15.49 0.37 -8.04
C MET A 41 14.94 -0.99 -7.61
N LEU A 42 13.76 -1.01 -6.98
CA LEU A 42 13.06 -2.24 -6.61
C LEU A 42 12.72 -3.06 -7.87
N ALA A 43 12.21 -2.44 -8.93
CA ALA A 43 11.91 -3.12 -10.18
C ALA A 43 13.15 -3.77 -10.83
N VAL A 44 14.31 -3.10 -10.80
CA VAL A 44 15.60 -3.66 -11.26
C VAL A 44 16.00 -4.89 -10.45
N LEU A 45 15.70 -4.91 -9.15
CA LEU A 45 15.91 -6.06 -8.27
C LEU A 45 14.85 -7.17 -8.44
N GLY A 46 13.97 -7.05 -9.45
CA GLY A 46 12.92 -8.02 -9.72
C GLY A 46 11.71 -7.92 -8.79
N TRP A 47 11.65 -6.90 -7.92
CA TRP A 47 10.47 -6.62 -7.13
C TRP A 47 9.36 -6.14 -8.07
N LYS A 48 8.23 -6.84 -8.05
CA LYS A 48 7.00 -6.42 -8.71
C LYS A 48 6.03 -5.95 -7.64
N PRO A 49 5.31 -4.83 -7.83
CA PRO A 49 4.21 -4.51 -6.95
C PRO A 49 3.23 -5.70 -6.97
N SER A 50 2.68 -6.06 -5.81
CA SER A 50 1.64 -7.07 -5.70
C SER A 50 0.41 -6.56 -6.45
N SER A 51 0.32 -6.91 -7.73
CA SER A 51 -0.75 -6.51 -8.64
C SER A 51 -1.96 -7.44 -8.57
N GLY A 52 -2.08 -8.24 -7.50
CA GLY A 52 -3.22 -9.10 -7.29
C GLY A 52 -4.42 -8.28 -6.86
N ASP A 53 -5.61 -8.60 -7.39
CA ASP A 53 -6.84 -8.16 -6.76
C ASP A 53 -6.83 -8.62 -5.30
N VAL A 54 -7.49 -7.92 -4.39
CA VAL A 54 -7.73 -8.39 -3.01
C VAL A 54 -8.35 -9.80 -3.06
N ILE A 55 -9.12 -10.09 -4.11
CA ILE A 55 -9.66 -11.42 -4.41
C ILE A 55 -8.56 -12.45 -4.71
N ASP A 56 -7.49 -12.10 -5.42
CA ASP A 56 -6.36 -13.00 -5.68
C ASP A 56 -5.53 -13.23 -4.40
N GLU A 57 -5.37 -12.22 -3.55
CA GLU A 57 -4.76 -12.39 -2.24
C GLU A 57 -5.60 -13.30 -1.34
N ILE A 58 -6.93 -13.20 -1.38
CA ILE A 58 -7.82 -14.14 -0.68
C ILE A 58 -7.73 -15.53 -1.29
N ALA A 59 -7.77 -15.67 -2.62
CA ALA A 59 -7.76 -16.95 -3.33
C ALA A 59 -6.45 -17.73 -3.13
N ASN A 60 -5.34 -17.03 -2.87
CA ASN A 60 -4.03 -17.62 -2.57
C ASN A 60 -3.72 -17.74 -1.07
N GLY A 61 -4.64 -17.35 -0.18
CA GLY A 61 -4.44 -17.42 1.27
C GLY A 61 -3.49 -16.35 1.83
N GLY A 62 -3.32 -15.27 1.07
CA GLY A 62 -2.69 -14.03 1.53
C GLY A 62 -3.55 -13.23 2.51
N LEU A 63 -4.86 -13.47 2.56
CA LEU A 63 -5.79 -12.84 3.51
C LEU A 63 -6.61 -13.88 4.28
N LEU A 64 -6.72 -13.68 5.59
CA LEU A 64 -7.43 -14.55 6.53
C LEU A 64 -8.48 -13.77 7.32
N THR A 65 -9.56 -14.45 7.68
CA THR A 65 -10.50 -13.95 8.70
C THR A 65 -9.92 -14.10 10.11
N VAL A 66 -10.56 -13.47 11.10
CA VAL A 66 -10.20 -13.64 12.52
C VAL A 66 -10.26 -15.11 12.94
N ALA A 67 -11.33 -15.83 12.57
CA ALA A 67 -11.50 -17.23 12.93
C ALA A 67 -10.42 -18.13 12.29
N GLN A 68 -10.07 -17.90 11.02
CA GLN A 68 -8.99 -18.64 10.36
C GLN A 68 -7.63 -18.33 11.00
N SER A 69 -7.38 -17.05 11.33
CA SER A 69 -6.16 -16.63 12.01
C SER A 69 -6.04 -17.27 13.40
N ALA A 70 -7.13 -17.29 14.16
CA ALA A 70 -7.22 -17.95 15.46
C ALA A 70 -6.93 -19.45 15.33
N ALA A 71 -7.49 -20.12 14.32
CA ALA A 71 -7.27 -21.53 14.06
C ALA A 71 -5.80 -21.87 13.73
N ILE A 72 -5.14 -21.10 12.85
CA ILE A 72 -3.73 -21.39 12.50
C ILE A 72 -2.74 -20.96 13.59
N CYS A 73 -3.11 -19.98 14.42
CA CYS A 73 -2.29 -19.57 15.56
C CYS A 73 -2.61 -20.37 16.83
N GLU A 74 -3.61 -21.25 16.80
CA GLU A 74 -4.12 -22.01 17.95
C GLU A 74 -4.43 -21.13 19.17
N VAL A 75 -5.03 -19.97 18.92
CA VAL A 75 -5.48 -19.02 19.94
C VAL A 75 -6.97 -18.75 19.80
N THR A 76 -7.53 -17.98 20.73
CA THR A 76 -8.92 -17.52 20.64
C THR A 76 -9.04 -16.32 19.70
N ASP A 77 -10.22 -16.14 19.10
CA ASP A 77 -10.58 -14.95 18.32
C ASP A 77 -10.32 -13.65 19.10
N GLN A 78 -10.60 -13.66 20.42
CA GLN A 78 -10.34 -12.53 21.30
C GLN A 78 -8.85 -12.16 21.37
N SER A 79 -7.96 -13.14 21.27
CA SER A 79 -6.52 -12.91 21.24
C SER A 79 -6.12 -12.24 19.94
N ILE A 80 -6.68 -12.68 18.80
CA ILE A 80 -6.47 -12.04 17.50
C ILE A 80 -6.94 -10.58 17.51
N TYR A 81 -8.11 -10.28 18.09
CA TYR A 81 -8.56 -8.88 18.23
C TYR A 81 -7.57 -8.02 19.03
N ARG A 82 -7.06 -8.55 20.16
CA ARG A 82 -6.03 -7.85 20.94
C ARG A 82 -4.75 -7.62 20.14
N TRP A 83 -4.36 -8.55 19.29
CA TRP A 83 -3.18 -8.39 18.43
C TRP A 83 -3.40 -7.34 17.35
N LEU A 84 -4.60 -7.28 16.76
CA LEU A 84 -4.97 -6.24 15.79
C LEU A 84 -4.86 -4.84 16.43
N ASP A 85 -5.40 -4.66 17.63
CA ASP A 85 -5.31 -3.40 18.36
C ASP A 85 -3.86 -3.05 18.72
N HIS A 86 -3.11 -4.02 19.27
CA HIS A 86 -1.71 -3.82 19.63
C HIS A 86 -0.83 -3.44 18.43
N ALA A 87 -1.02 -4.09 17.29
CA ALA A 87 -0.27 -3.82 16.07
C ALA A 87 -0.65 -2.47 15.45
N ALA A 88 -1.93 -2.08 15.50
CA ALA A 88 -2.39 -0.76 15.08
C ALA A 88 -1.77 0.37 15.92
N LEU A 89 -1.70 0.20 17.23
CA LEU A 89 -1.04 1.15 18.14
C LEU A 89 0.46 1.34 17.83
N ARG A 90 1.10 0.35 17.19
CA ARG A 90 2.50 0.40 16.76
C ARG A 90 2.69 0.91 15.32
N GLY A 91 1.62 1.31 14.65
CA GLY A 91 1.68 1.75 13.25
C GLY A 91 1.91 0.61 12.25
N GLN A 92 1.73 -0.64 12.66
CA GLN A 92 1.91 -1.84 11.82
C GLN A 92 0.63 -2.67 11.79
N PRO A 93 -0.48 -2.18 11.20
CA PRO A 93 -1.74 -2.91 11.20
C PRO A 93 -1.62 -4.25 10.47
N LEU A 94 -2.03 -5.33 11.14
CA LEU A 94 -2.01 -6.70 10.57
C LEU A 94 -3.10 -6.90 9.52
N GLY A 95 -4.17 -6.11 9.59
CA GLY A 95 -5.34 -6.26 8.75
C GLY A 95 -6.16 -4.99 8.67
N LYS A 96 -7.22 -5.06 7.88
CA LYS A 96 -8.20 -3.98 7.70
C LYS A 96 -9.60 -4.50 7.99
N LYS A 97 -10.38 -3.70 8.71
CA LYS A 97 -11.80 -3.95 8.91
C LYS A 97 -12.60 -3.40 7.72
N SER A 98 -13.39 -4.26 7.09
CA SER A 98 -14.44 -3.90 6.14
C SER A 98 -15.77 -4.47 6.68
N ALA A 99 -16.53 -5.22 5.89
CA ALA A 99 -17.65 -6.03 6.38
C ALA A 99 -17.18 -7.11 7.38
N THR A 100 -15.96 -7.62 7.19
CA THR A 100 -15.24 -8.49 8.12
C THR A 100 -13.79 -8.02 8.25
N TRP A 101 -13.05 -8.56 9.22
CA TRP A 101 -11.62 -8.37 9.31
C TRP A 101 -10.90 -9.23 8.28
N LEU A 102 -10.06 -8.58 7.48
CA LEU A 102 -9.15 -9.23 6.55
C LEU A 102 -7.72 -9.01 7.05
N ILE A 103 -7.05 -10.10 7.39
CA ILE A 103 -5.74 -10.11 8.05
C ILE A 103 -4.72 -10.63 7.05
N GLY A 104 -3.67 -9.86 6.79
CA GLY A 104 -2.58 -10.25 5.91
C GLY A 104 -1.75 -11.36 6.54
N THR A 105 -1.68 -12.51 5.88
CA THR A 105 -0.99 -13.71 6.37
C THR A 105 0.49 -13.44 6.67
N ALA A 106 1.20 -12.76 5.77
CA ALA A 106 2.60 -12.40 5.99
C ALA A 106 2.80 -11.53 7.23
N ARG A 107 1.97 -10.49 7.38
CA ARG A 107 2.03 -9.58 8.53
C ARG A 107 1.69 -10.29 9.84
N LEU A 108 0.72 -11.21 9.81
CA LEU A 108 0.37 -12.03 10.95
C LEU A 108 1.54 -12.93 11.39
N PHE A 109 2.23 -13.56 10.44
CA PHE A 109 3.39 -14.42 10.74
C PHE A 109 4.57 -13.63 11.29
N ASP A 110 4.87 -12.46 10.70
CA ASP A 110 5.91 -11.57 11.22
C ASP A 110 5.56 -11.11 12.65
N TYR A 111 4.29 -10.84 12.92
CA TYR A 111 3.83 -10.48 14.27
C TYR A 111 3.94 -11.64 15.26
N VAL A 112 3.55 -12.86 14.87
CA VAL A 112 3.65 -14.06 15.72
C VAL A 112 5.10 -14.34 16.08
N GLU A 113 6.00 -14.23 15.11
CA GLU A 113 7.43 -14.36 15.32
C GLU A 113 7.95 -13.30 16.30
N ALA A 114 7.63 -12.04 16.08
CA ALA A 114 8.14 -10.94 16.90
C ALA A 114 7.57 -10.93 18.34
N TYR A 115 6.33 -11.38 18.57
CA TYR A 115 5.62 -11.09 19.82
C TYR A 115 4.99 -12.28 20.55
N GLN A 116 4.84 -13.46 19.93
CA GLN A 116 4.06 -14.57 20.52
C GLN A 116 4.87 -15.84 20.79
N GLY A 117 5.99 -16.04 20.10
CA GLY A 117 6.82 -17.22 20.36
C GLY A 117 8.01 -17.43 19.43
N GLY A 118 8.44 -16.42 18.68
CA GLY A 118 9.59 -16.54 17.80
C GLY A 118 9.33 -17.39 16.57
N LEU A 119 10.43 -17.75 15.89
CA LEU A 119 10.41 -18.56 14.68
C LEU A 119 9.64 -19.89 14.81
N PRO A 120 9.69 -20.63 15.94
CA PRO A 120 8.92 -21.86 16.08
C PRO A 120 7.40 -21.64 15.99
N ALA A 121 6.89 -20.56 16.58
CA ALA A 121 5.46 -20.23 16.55
C ALA A 121 5.01 -19.87 15.13
N ARG A 122 5.83 -19.12 14.40
CA ARG A 122 5.61 -18.81 12.98
C ARG A 122 5.56 -20.07 12.13
N VAL A 123 6.57 -20.94 12.22
CA VAL A 123 6.64 -22.17 11.42
C VAL A 123 5.44 -23.08 11.70
N LYS A 124 5.00 -23.15 12.96
CA LYS A 124 3.80 -23.89 13.32
C LYS A 124 2.55 -23.32 12.64
N ALA A 125 2.36 -22.00 12.70
CA ALA A 125 1.21 -21.35 12.06
C ALA A 125 1.23 -21.50 10.53
N GLU A 126 2.40 -21.40 9.89
CA GLU A 126 2.57 -21.66 8.46
C GLU A 126 2.19 -23.10 8.08
N ASN A 127 2.61 -24.08 8.88
CA ASN A 127 2.27 -25.48 8.65
C ASN A 127 0.77 -25.76 8.83
N LEU A 128 0.14 -25.12 9.83
CA LEU A 128 -1.31 -25.21 10.03
C LEU A 128 -2.07 -24.55 8.88
N LEU A 129 -1.61 -23.41 8.38
CA LEU A 129 -2.21 -22.79 7.21
C LEU A 129 -2.16 -23.73 6.00
N LYS A 130 -1.00 -24.34 5.71
CA LYS A 130 -0.89 -25.33 4.61
C LYS A 130 -1.84 -26.50 4.79
N LYS A 131 -2.08 -26.94 6.03
CA LYS A 131 -3.00 -28.05 6.35
C LYS A 131 -4.46 -27.66 6.12
N TYR A 132 -4.88 -26.48 6.56
CA TYR A 132 -6.28 -26.06 6.50
C TYR A 132 -6.68 -25.38 5.18
N TRP A 133 -5.72 -24.81 4.45
CA TRP A 133 -5.97 -24.05 3.23
C TRP A 133 -6.79 -24.82 2.18
N PRO A 134 -6.49 -26.09 1.85
CA PRO A 134 -7.28 -26.82 0.85
C PRO A 134 -8.76 -26.96 1.23
N ILE A 135 -9.06 -27.08 2.53
CA ILE A 135 -10.42 -27.22 3.05
C ILE A 135 -11.18 -25.89 2.92
N TRP A 136 -10.52 -24.79 3.25
CA TRP A 136 -11.13 -23.46 3.19
C TRP A 136 -11.26 -22.94 1.76
N ALA A 137 -10.31 -23.26 0.88
CA ALA A 137 -10.35 -22.88 -0.52
C ALA A 137 -11.55 -23.53 -1.25
N GLN A 138 -11.88 -24.79 -0.92
CA GLN A 138 -13.02 -25.52 -1.51
C GLN A 138 -14.39 -25.05 -0.99
N ALA A 139 -14.46 -24.49 0.22
CA ALA A 139 -15.71 -24.08 0.84
C ALA A 139 -16.44 -22.93 0.09
N GLY A 140 -15.74 -22.20 -0.78
CA GLY A 140 -16.32 -21.19 -1.65
C GLY A 140 -17.12 -21.75 -2.83
N GLU A 141 -16.77 -22.92 -3.34
CA GLU A 141 -17.41 -23.52 -4.53
C GLU A 141 -18.73 -24.23 -4.19
N LEU A 142 -18.85 -24.81 -2.99
CA LEU A 142 -20.03 -25.57 -2.56
C LEU A 142 -21.28 -24.71 -2.24
N ARG A 143 -21.15 -23.38 -2.09
CA ARG A 143 -22.29 -22.49 -1.79
C ARG A 143 -22.94 -21.84 -3.01
N ARG A 144 -22.46 -22.14 -4.23
CA ARG A 144 -22.99 -21.55 -5.48
C ARG A 144 -23.89 -22.50 -6.28
N GLY A 145 -24.29 -23.62 -5.68
CA GLY A 145 -25.01 -24.71 -6.35
C GLY A 145 -26.37 -25.08 -5.72
N GLU A 146 -27.04 -24.15 -5.03
CA GLU A 146 -28.45 -24.30 -4.63
C GLU A 146 -29.33 -23.27 -5.32
#